data_AF-A0A1J3E5L7-F1
#
_entry.id   AF-A0A1J3E5L7-F1
#
_cell.length_a   1.000
_cell.length_b   1.000
_cell.length_c   1.000
_cell.angle_alpha   90.00
_cell.angle_beta   90.00
_cell.angle_gamma   90.00
#
_symmetry.space_group_name_H-M   'P 1'
#
loop_
_entity.id
_entity.type
_entity.pdbx_description
1 polymer ?
#
loop_
_entity_poly.entity_id
_entity_poly.type
_entity_poly.pdbx_seq_one_letter_code
_entity_poly.pdbx_strand_id
1 'polypeptide(L)'
;MHYRHGSAEERAGRKLGGLRVLNSYWLNEDSTYKYYEIILVDPAHNAVRNDPRINWICNPVHKHRELRGLTSEGKKNRGLRGKGHNNHKNRPSRRATWKKNNILSLRRYR
;
A
#
# COMPACT_ATOMS: atom_id res chain seq x y z
N MET A 1 20.33 -0.24 9.72
CA MET A 1 18.89 -0.03 9.42
C MET A 1 18.55 -0.84 8.17
N HIS A 2 17.69 -1.86 8.26
CA HIS A 2 17.27 -2.62 7.06
C HIS A 2 16.41 -1.72 6.17
N TYR A 3 16.92 -1.28 5.01
CA TYR A 3 16.10 -0.56 4.03
C TYR A 3 14.96 -1.47 3.57
N ARG A 4 13.75 -1.14 4.03
CA ARG A 4 12.53 -1.89 3.73
C ARG A 4 12.09 -1.56 2.31
N HIS A 5 11.74 -2.59 1.54
CA HIS A 5 11.28 -2.48 0.15
C HIS A 5 10.18 -1.41 -0.04
N GLY A 6 9.23 -1.28 0.89
CA GLY A 6 8.19 -0.25 0.82
C GLY A 6 8.72 1.20 0.91
N SER A 7 9.86 1.43 1.56
CA SER A 7 10.48 2.76 1.61
C SER A 7 10.99 3.21 0.25
N ALA A 8 11.35 2.29 -0.65
CA ALA A 8 11.72 2.63 -2.02
C ALA A 8 10.49 3.13 -2.81
N GLU A 9 9.36 2.43 -2.70
CA GLU A 9 8.08 2.84 -3.31
C GLU A 9 7.66 4.25 -2.82
N GLU A 10 7.74 4.49 -1.50
CA GLU A 10 7.39 5.78 -0.89
C GLU A 10 8.30 6.91 -1.35
N ARG A 11 9.61 6.68 -1.46
CA ARG A 11 10.58 7.67 -1.96
C ARG A 11 10.29 8.03 -3.42
N ALA A 12 10.04 7.03 -4.26
CA ALA A 12 9.68 7.25 -5.67
C ALA A 12 8.36 8.02 -5.80
N GLY A 13 7.31 7.61 -5.08
CA GLY A 13 6.00 8.27 -5.11
C GLY A 13 6.01 9.72 -4.62
N ARG A 14 6.86 10.05 -3.63
CA ARG A 14 7.06 11.44 -3.18
C ARG A 14 7.78 12.28 -4.22
N LYS A 15 8.79 11.72 -4.90
CA LYS A 15 9.56 12.43 -5.93
C LYS A 15 8.75 12.62 -7.22
N LEU A 16 7.91 11.64 -7.56
CA LEU A 16 7.13 11.58 -8.80
C LEU A 16 5.62 11.68 -8.51
N GLY A 17 5.20 12.77 -7.86
CA GLY A 17 3.81 12.93 -7.38
C GLY A 17 2.71 12.93 -8.45
N GLY A 18 3.06 13.23 -9.71
CA GLY A 18 2.13 13.14 -10.85
C GLY A 18 1.75 11.71 -11.22
N LEU A 19 2.63 10.75 -10.95
CA LEU A 19 2.47 9.35 -11.33
C LEU A 19 1.77 8.54 -10.23
N ARG A 20 1.45 7.28 -10.53
CA ARG A 20 0.86 6.31 -9.60
C ARG A 20 1.78 5.11 -9.46
N VAL A 21 2.18 4.80 -8.23
CA VAL A 21 2.93 3.56 -7.94
C VAL A 21 2.00 2.36 -8.05
N LEU A 22 2.31 1.46 -8.99
CA LEU A 22 1.60 0.21 -9.16
C LEU A 22 2.13 -0.83 -8.17
N ASN A 23 3.42 -1.15 -8.29
CA ASN A 23 4.16 -2.13 -7.48
C ASN A 23 5.68 -1.95 -7.68
N SER A 24 6.49 -2.75 -7.01
CA SER A 24 7.94 -2.80 -7.19
C SER A 24 8.52 -4.21 -7.04
N TYR A 25 9.75 -4.41 -7.48
CA TYR A 25 10.51 -5.66 -7.29
C TYR A 25 11.98 -5.40 -6.96
N TRP A 26 12.61 -6.41 -6.34
CA TRP A 26 14.04 -6.40 -6.02
C TRP A 26 14.85 -6.57 -7.29
N LEU A 27 15.91 -5.78 -7.44
CA LEU A 27 16.81 -5.82 -8.58
C LEU A 27 18.17 -6.38 -8.19
N ASN A 28 18.81 -5.75 -7.21
CA ASN A 28 20.14 -6.13 -6.74
C ASN A 28 20.38 -5.61 -5.31
N GLU A 29 21.44 -6.05 -4.65
CA GLU A 29 21.92 -5.48 -3.41
C GLU A 29 23.45 -5.46 -3.34
N ASP A 30 23.98 -4.45 -2.66
CA ASP A 30 25.39 -4.37 -2.28
C ASP A 30 25.52 -4.32 -0.74
N SER A 31 26.72 -4.12 -0.22
CA SER A 31 26.96 -4.06 1.23
C SER A 31 26.22 -2.92 1.96
N THR A 32 25.80 -1.89 1.22
CA THR A 32 25.31 -0.62 1.77
C THR A 32 23.87 -0.33 1.36
N TYR A 33 23.46 -0.74 0.15
CA TYR A 33 22.20 -0.39 -0.49
C TYR A 33 21.47 -1.63 -1.04
N LYS A 34 20.15 -1.50 -1.13
CA LYS A 34 19.28 -2.43 -1.84
C LYS A 34 18.61 -1.66 -2.97
N TYR A 35 18.65 -2.22 -4.17
CA TYR A 35 18.11 -1.64 -5.38
C TYR A 35 16.78 -2.31 -5.72
N TYR A 36 15.80 -1.48 -6.09
CA TYR A 36 14.46 -1.91 -6.46
C TYR A 36 14.03 -1.17 -7.71
N GLU A 37 13.29 -1.84 -8.58
CA GLU A 37 12.61 -1.20 -9.70
C GLU A 37 11.16 -0.95 -9.32
N ILE A 38 10.71 0.30 -9.52
CA ILE A 38 9.36 0.76 -9.17
C ILE A 38 8.59 0.96 -10.47
N ILE A 39 7.45 0.27 -10.58
CA ILE A 39 6.55 0.37 -11.72
C ILE A 39 5.58 1.53 -11.47
N LEU A 40 5.64 2.54 -12.32
CA LEU A 40 4.84 3.75 -12.25
C LEU A 40 3.92 3.86 -13.46
N VAL A 41 2.75 4.45 -13.25
CA VAL A 41 1.74 4.66 -14.28
C VAL A 41 1.34 6.13 -14.32
N ASP A 42 1.26 6.71 -15.51
CA ASP A 42 0.73 8.05 -15.72
C ASP A 42 -0.81 8.01 -15.89
N PRO A 43 -1.58 8.57 -14.93
CA PRO A 43 -3.04 8.60 -15.02
C PRO A 43 -3.60 9.61 -16.04
N ALA A 44 -2.76 10.52 -16.56
CA ALA A 44 -3.15 11.48 -17.60
C ALA A 44 -3.03 10.91 -19.02
N HIS A 45 -2.31 9.80 -19.20
CA HIS A 45 -2.07 9.21 -20.50
C HIS A 45 -3.31 8.47 -21.03
N ASN A 46 -3.75 8.79 -22.26
CA ASN A 46 -4.97 8.21 -22.87
C ASN A 46 -4.93 6.68 -22.96
N ALA A 47 -3.78 6.08 -23.30
CA ALA A 47 -3.65 4.61 -23.31
C ALA A 47 -3.99 3.95 -21.96
N VAL A 48 -3.67 4.60 -20.83
CA VAL A 48 -4.01 4.08 -19.49
C VAL A 48 -5.48 4.33 -19.17
N ARG A 49 -6.02 5.49 -19.56
CA ARG A 49 -7.42 5.86 -19.29
C ARG A 49 -8.41 5.01 -20.09
N ASN A 50 -8.06 4.67 -21.32
CA ASN A 50 -8.91 3.93 -22.24
C ASN A 50 -8.80 2.41 -22.05
N ASP A 51 -7.72 1.90 -21.44
CA ASP A 51 -7.56 0.46 -21.17
C ASP A 51 -8.37 0.03 -19.92
N PRO A 52 -9.43 -0.79 -20.08
CA PRO A 52 -10.28 -1.25 -18.97
C PRO A 52 -9.55 -2.10 -17.93
N ARG A 53 -8.36 -2.65 -18.24
CA ARG A 53 -7.58 -3.49 -17.32
C ARG A 53 -6.88 -2.67 -16.24
N ILE A 54 -6.50 -1.44 -16.54
CA ILE A 54 -5.67 -0.60 -15.66
C ILE A 54 -6.29 0.75 -15.31
N ASN A 55 -7.30 1.21 -16.06
CA ASN A 55 -7.92 2.52 -15.85
C ASN A 55 -8.43 2.78 -14.43
N TRP A 56 -8.69 1.73 -13.63
CA TRP A 56 -9.00 1.84 -12.21
C TRP A 56 -7.96 2.71 -11.47
N ILE A 57 -6.68 2.65 -11.83
CA ILE A 57 -5.61 3.40 -11.16
C ILE A 57 -5.71 4.92 -11.38
N CYS A 58 -6.44 5.36 -12.41
CA CYS A 58 -6.68 6.77 -12.72
C CYS A 58 -7.67 7.41 -11.74
N ASN A 59 -8.50 6.63 -11.05
CA ASN A 59 -9.47 7.17 -10.11
C ASN A 59 -8.77 7.86 -8.91
N PRO A 60 -9.32 8.97 -8.39
CA PRO A 60 -8.67 9.77 -7.35
C PRO A 60 -8.42 9.01 -6.04
N VAL A 61 -9.21 7.96 -5.76
CA VAL A 61 -9.04 7.09 -4.57
C VAL A 61 -7.73 6.29 -4.58
N HIS A 62 -7.07 6.16 -5.74
CA HIS A 62 -5.80 5.46 -5.91
C HIS A 62 -4.58 6.39 -5.91
N LYS A 63 -4.74 7.67 -5.54
CA LYS A 63 -3.61 8.56 -5.24
C LYS A 63 -2.78 8.01 -4.07
N HIS A 64 -1.46 8.11 -4.15
CA HIS A 64 -0.53 7.76 -3.08
C HIS A 64 -0.83 6.42 -2.36
N ARG A 65 -0.90 5.33 -3.12
CA ARG A 65 -1.15 3.97 -2.59
C ARG A 65 0.04 3.47 -1.78
N GLU A 66 1.25 3.83 -2.21
CA GLU A 66 2.52 3.57 -1.56
C GLU A 66 2.54 4.13 -0.14
N LEU A 67 2.17 5.41 0.04
CA LEU A 67 2.13 6.07 1.36
C LEU A 67 1.07 5.50 2.32
N ARG A 68 0.05 4.84 1.77
CA ARG A 68 -1.04 4.20 2.54
C ARG A 68 -0.81 2.71 2.77
N GLY A 69 0.30 2.15 2.29
CA GLY A 69 0.61 0.73 2.38
C GLY A 69 -0.44 -0.14 1.67
N LEU A 70 -0.88 0.27 0.48
CA LEU A 70 -1.83 -0.46 -0.37
C LEU A 70 -1.15 -1.22 -1.51
N THR A 71 0.14 -1.00 -1.73
CA THR A 71 1.02 -1.80 -2.61
C THR A 71 1.21 -3.22 -2.05
N SER A 72 1.81 -4.11 -2.85
CA SER A 72 2.02 -5.50 -2.45
C SER A 72 2.93 -5.62 -1.22
N GLU A 73 3.97 -4.80 -1.16
CA GLU A 73 4.89 -4.73 -0.04
C GLU A 73 4.23 -4.04 1.18
N GLY A 74 3.47 -2.97 0.96
CA GLY A 74 2.69 -2.33 2.01
C GLY A 74 1.71 -3.30 2.70
N LYS A 75 1.01 -4.13 1.91
CA LYS A 75 0.12 -5.18 2.43
C LYS A 75 0.88 -6.27 3.19
N LYS A 76 2.09 -6.63 2.74
CA LYS A 76 2.97 -7.59 3.44
C LYS A 76 3.36 -7.06 4.82
N ASN A 77 3.87 -5.82 4.89
CA ASN A 77 4.26 -5.17 6.15
C ASN A 77 3.07 -5.01 7.12
N ARG A 78 1.86 -4.77 6.59
CA ARG A 78 0.62 -4.71 7.38
C ARG A 78 0.09 -6.08 7.85
N GLY A 79 0.74 -7.18 7.50
CA GLY A 79 0.31 -8.53 7.86
C GLY A 79 -1.01 -8.95 7.19
N LEU A 80 -1.32 -8.39 6.02
CA LEU A 80 -2.57 -8.63 5.28
C LEU A 80 -2.48 -9.76 4.25
N ARG A 81 -1.30 -10.35 4.04
CA ARG A 81 -1.14 -11.53 3.15
C ARG A 81 -1.73 -12.80 3.77
N GLY A 82 -1.48 -13.03 5.07
CA GLY A 82 -2.10 -14.16 5.79
C GLY A 82 -3.58 -13.91 6.10
N LYS A 83 -4.39 -14.97 6.11
CA LYS A 83 -5.81 -14.99 6.50
C LYS A 83 -6.01 -16.02 7.63
N GLY A 84 -7.14 -15.98 8.32
CA GLY A 84 -7.47 -16.92 9.41
C GLY A 84 -7.17 -16.38 10.81
N HIS A 85 -7.14 -17.29 11.80
CA HIS A 85 -7.04 -16.93 13.22
C HIS A 85 -5.78 -16.10 13.53
N ASN A 86 -4.62 -16.46 12.98
CA ASN A 86 -3.38 -15.72 13.22
C ASN A 86 -3.38 -14.28 12.70
N ASN A 87 -4.30 -13.91 11.80
CA ASN A 87 -4.35 -12.58 11.18
C ASN A 87 -5.65 -11.83 11.49
N HIS A 88 -6.47 -12.32 12.43
CA HIS A 88 -7.78 -11.73 12.74
C HIS A 88 -7.64 -10.32 13.36
N LYS A 89 -6.54 -10.06 14.09
CA LYS A 89 -6.23 -8.74 14.68
C LYS A 89 -5.68 -7.72 13.67
N ASN A 90 -5.33 -8.15 12.45
CA ASN A 90 -4.78 -7.27 11.42
C ASN A 90 -5.83 -6.67 10.49
N ARG A 91 -7.09 -7.12 10.56
CA ARG A 91 -8.16 -6.74 9.62
C ARG A 91 -9.27 -5.90 10.29
N PRO A 92 -9.73 -4.80 9.66
CA PRO A 92 -9.26 -4.23 8.39
C PRO A 92 -7.91 -3.49 8.52
N SER A 93 -7.57 -3.07 9.74
CA SER A 93 -6.23 -2.62 10.15
C SER A 93 -6.07 -2.88 11.65
N ARG A 94 -4.83 -3.04 12.14
CA ARG A 94 -4.55 -3.24 13.56
C ARG A 94 -5.19 -2.17 14.45
N ARG A 95 -5.10 -0.89 14.05
CA ARG A 95 -5.72 0.24 14.78
C ARG A 95 -7.24 0.16 14.78
N ALA A 96 -7.87 -0.19 13.66
CA ALA A 96 -9.32 -0.33 13.59
C ALA A 96 -9.82 -1.45 14.51
N THR A 97 -9.13 -2.60 14.52
CA THR A 97 -9.47 -3.72 15.41
C THR A 97 -9.27 -3.38 16.88
N TRP A 98 -8.17 -2.70 17.23
CA TRP A 98 -7.94 -2.22 18.58
C TRP A 98 -9.04 -1.25 19.02
N LYS A 99 -9.39 -0.26 18.18
CA LYS A 99 -10.47 0.69 18.48
C LYS A 99 -11.79 -0.02 18.72
N LYS A 100 -12.17 -1.00 17.87
CA LYS A 100 -13.41 -1.78 18.04
C LYS A 100 -13.46 -2.54 19.36
N ASN A 101 -12.34 -3.11 19.80
CA ASN A 101 -12.33 -3.93 21.03
C ASN A 101 -12.25 -3.11 22.31
N ASN A 102 -11.78 -1.85 22.24
CA ASN A 102 -11.57 -0.99 23.40
C ASN A 102 -12.60 0.15 23.49
N ILE A 103 -13.52 0.27 22.52
CA ILE A 103 -14.57 1.29 22.57
C ILE A 103 -15.64 0.87 23.58
N LEU A 104 -15.99 1.78 24.50
CA LEU A 104 -17.08 1.57 25.44
C LEU A 104 -18.42 1.60 24.68
N SER A 105 -19.20 0.53 24.77
CA SER A 105 -20.53 0.44 24.16
C SER A 105 -21.62 0.78 25.17
N LEU A 106 -22.09 2.03 25.16
CA LEU A 106 -23.23 2.48 25.96
C LEU A 106 -24.53 2.32 25.16
N ARG A 107 -25.26 1.23 25.40
CA ARG A 107 -26.58 1.01 24.79
C ARG A 107 -27.64 1.85 25.50
N ARG A 108 -28.59 2.40 24.75
CA ARG A 108 -29.71 3.21 25.27
C ARG A 108 -30.58 2.41 26.24
N TYR A 109 -30.82 1.15 25.93
CA TYR A 109 -31.54 0.19 26.77
C TYR A 109 -30.68 -1.07 26.91
N ARG A 110 -30.74 -1.72 28.08
CA ARG A 110 -30.01 -2.95 28.40
C ARG A 110 -30.98 -4.11 28.47
#